data_AF-A0A3C2APX5-F1
#
_entry.id   AF-A0A3C2APX5-F1
#
_cell.length_a   1.000
_cell.length_b   1.000
_cell.length_c   1.000
_cell.angle_alpha   90.00
_cell.angle_beta   90.00
_cell.angle_gamma   90.00
#
_symmetry.space_group_name_H-M   'P 1'
#
loop_
_entity.id
_entity.type
_entity.pdbx_description
1 polymer ?
#
loop_
_entity_poly.entity_id
_entity_poly.type
_entity_poly.pdbx_seq_one_letter_code
_entity_poly.pdbx_strand_id
1 'polypeptide(L)' 'MKLNHILTSLLLSTLSFGQNPTQLLREAEAKLSSADVSAEVSIRTVRPKWERTMEAKIWNKGMDKTMILITGPA' A
#
# COMPACT_ATOMS: atom_id res chain seq x y z
N MET A 1 -10.93 -44.08 -10.70
CA MET A 1 -11.02 -42.86 -9.88
C MET A 1 -9.76 -41.99 -9.90
N LYS A 2 -8.53 -42.55 -9.90
CA LYS A 2 -7.28 -41.75 -9.91
C LYS A 2 -7.07 -40.87 -11.15
N LEU A 3 -7.52 -41.30 -12.34
CA LEU A 3 -7.33 -40.55 -13.60
C LEU A 3 -8.20 -39.28 -13.69
N ASN A 4 -9.45 -39.34 -13.22
CA ASN A 4 -10.34 -38.17 -13.20
C ASN A 4 -9.81 -37.06 -12.28
N HIS A 5 -9.19 -37.42 -11.16
CA HIS A 5 -8.59 -36.44 -10.24
C HIS A 5 -7.37 -35.72 -10.83
N ILE A 6 -6.55 -36.44 -11.61
CA ILE A 6 -5.42 -35.86 -12.34
C ILE A 6 -5.91 -34.88 -13.41
N LEU A 7 -6.96 -35.27 -14.14
CA LEU A 7 -7.54 -34.41 -15.18
C LEU A 7 -8.19 -33.15 -14.60
N THR A 8 -8.87 -33.25 -13.45
CA THR A 8 -9.42 -32.08 -12.75
C THR A 8 -8.34 -31.15 -12.21
N SER A 9 -7.21 -31.69 -11.74
CA SER A 9 -6.08 -30.88 -11.27
C SER A 9 -5.42 -30.12 -12.43
N LEU A 10 -5.27 -30.77 -13.58
CA LEU A 10 -4.70 -30.18 -14.78
C LEU A 10 -5.58 -29.09 -15.40
N LEU A 11 -6.91 -29.20 -15.27
CA LEU A 11 -7.84 -28.17 -15.74
C LEU A 11 -7.88 -26.94 -14.83
N LEU A 12 -7.57 -27.11 -13.54
CA LEU A 12 -7.60 -26.03 -12.55
C LEU A 12 -6.38 -25.10 -12.67
N SER A 13 -5.24 -25.60 -13.17
CA SER A 13 -4.02 -24.80 -13.32
C SER A 13 -4.12 -23.71 -14.39
N THR A 14 -4.94 -23.92 -15.44
CA THR A 14 -5.11 -22.97 -16.56
C THR A 14 -5.98 -21.76 -16.21
N LEU A 15 -6.70 -21.79 -15.09
CA LEU A 15 -7.53 -20.68 -14.60
C LEU A 15 -6.75 -19.62 -13.80
N SER A 16 -5.41 -19.76 -13.74
CA SER A 16 -4.55 -18.80 -13.03
C SER A 16 -4.36 -17.53 -13.86
N PHE A 17 -5.36 -16.65 -13.88
CA PHE A 17 -5.22 -15.29 -14.39
C PHE A 17 -4.47 -14.43 -13.36
N GLY A 18 -3.27 -13.98 -13.71
CA GLY A 18 -2.49 -13.04 -12.90
C GLY A 18 -3.07 -11.62 -12.96
N GLN A 19 -2.93 -10.86 -11.86
CA GLN A 19 -3.29 -9.44 -11.83
C GLN A 19 -2.41 -8.64 -12.82
N ASN A 20 -3.01 -7.72 -13.57
CA ASN A 20 -2.25 -6.84 -14.46
C ASN A 20 -1.49 -5.79 -13.61
N PRO A 21 -0.15 -5.69 -13.71
CA PRO A 21 0.63 -4.74 -12.92
C PRO A 21 0.19 -3.28 -13.07
N THR A 22 -0.23 -2.88 -14.27
CA THR A 22 -0.71 -1.52 -14.56
C THR A 22 -2.05 -1.25 -13.89
N GLN A 23 -2.94 -2.25 -13.83
CA GLN A 23 -4.21 -2.12 -13.13
C GLN A 23 -3.98 -1.98 -11.62
N LEU A 24 -3.09 -2.79 -11.05
CA LEU A 24 -2.71 -2.71 -9.64
C LEU A 24 -2.14 -1.32 -9.30
N LEU A 25 -1.24 -0.80 -10.13
CA LEU A 25 -0.68 0.54 -9.94
C LEU A 25 -1.77 1.61 -9.99
N ARG A 26 -2.66 1.55 -10.98
CA ARG A 26 -3.77 2.51 -11.12
C ARG A 26 -4.71 2.49 -9.92
N GLU A 27 -5.05 1.31 -9.41
CA GLU A 27 -5.89 1.18 -8.22
C GLU A 27 -5.18 1.68 -6.95
N ALA A 28 -3.88 1.43 -6.81
CA ALA A 28 -3.07 1.94 -5.71
C ALA A 28 -2.97 3.48 -5.75
N GLU A 29 -2.71 4.04 -6.92
CA GLU A 29 -2.62 5.49 -7.12
C GLU A 29 -3.97 6.17 -6.90
N ALA A 30 -5.07 5.58 -7.37
CA ALA A 30 -6.41 6.07 -7.09
C ALA A 30 -6.69 6.13 -5.57
N LYS A 31 -6.29 5.12 -4.80
CA LYS A 31 -6.46 5.12 -3.34
C LYS A 31 -5.65 6.21 -2.63
N LEU A 32 -4.47 6.56 -3.15
CA LEU A 32 -3.60 7.60 -2.60
C LEU A 32 -4.04 9.02 -3.00
N SER A 33 -4.55 9.18 -4.23
CA SER A 33 -4.89 10.47 -4.85
C SER A 33 -6.20 11.10 -4.34
N SER A 34 -7.15 10.28 -3.91
CA SER A 34 -8.57 10.65 -4.00
C SER A 34 -9.15 11.48 -2.83
N ALA A 35 -8.37 11.95 -1.86
CA ALA A 35 -8.99 12.63 -0.73
C ALA A 35 -8.20 13.83 -0.24
N ASP A 36 -8.93 14.87 0.15
CA ASP A 36 -8.43 15.81 1.14
C ASP A 36 -8.18 15.00 2.42
N VAL A 37 -6.92 14.72 2.72
CA VAL A 37 -6.52 13.84 3.84
C VAL A 37 -6.03 14.71 4.97
N SER A 38 -6.64 14.60 6.14
CA SER A 38 -6.03 15.02 7.42
C SER A 38 -5.66 13.77 8.22
N ALA A 39 -4.37 13.53 8.44
CA ALA A 39 -3.87 12.36 9.13
C ALA A 39 -2.82 12.71 10.19
N GLU A 40 -2.84 11.97 11.31
CA GLU A 40 -1.74 11.93 12.28
C GLU A 40 -0.85 10.73 11.94
N VAL A 41 0.45 10.98 11.78
CA VAL A 41 1.43 10.00 11.30
C VAL A 41 2.59 9.92 12.29
N SER A 42 2.87 8.70 12.75
CA SER A 42 4.06 8.36 13.52
C SER A 42 5.09 7.71 12.62
N ILE A 43 6.21 8.39 12.40
CA ILE A 43 7.32 7.99 11.54
C ILE A 43 8.43 7.41 12.42
N ARG A 44 8.57 6.09 12.41
CA ARG A 44 9.60 5.38 13.18
C ARG A 44 10.80 5.03 12.31
N THR A 45 11.94 5.65 12.62
CA THR A 45 13.21 5.37 11.94
C THR A 45 14.03 4.41 12.79
N VAL A 46 14.19 3.18 12.30
CA VAL A 46 14.97 2.12 12.97
C VAL A 46 16.32 1.96 12.27
N ARG A 47 17.41 2.18 13.01
CA ARG A 47 18.78 1.90 12.57
C ARG A 47 19.44 0.91 13.53
N PRO A 48 20.49 0.19 13.12
CA PRO A 48 21.15 -0.78 14.02
C PRO A 48 21.67 -0.19 15.35
N LYS A 49 21.93 1.11 15.41
CA LYS A 49 22.52 1.80 16.58
C LYS A 49 21.57 2.75 17.31
N TRP A 50 20.45 3.13 16.70
CA TRP A 50 19.51 4.11 17.27
C TRP A 50 18.12 3.96 16.66
N GLU A 51 17.13 4.41 17.41
CA GLU A 51 15.74 4.47 16.98
C GLU A 51 15.19 5.86 17.33
N ARG A 52 14.45 6.47 16.38
CA ARG A 52 13.76 7.75 16.61
C ARG A 52 12.35 7.66 16.04
N THR A 53 11.37 8.08 16.82
CA THR A 53 9.98 8.20 16.40
C THR A 53 9.63 9.68 16.27
N MET A 54 9.14 10.08 15.10
CA MET A 54 8.64 11.42 14.80
C MET A 54 7.12 11.41 14.68
N GLU A 55 6.48 12.37 15.30
CA GLU A 55 5.04 12.57 15.19
C GLU A 55 4.79 13.75 14.24
N ALA A 56 3.86 13.59 13.32
CA ALA A 56 3.49 14.63 12.36
C ALA A 56 2.00 14.64 12.07
N LYS A 57 1.46 15.82 11.78
CA LYS A 57 0.14 16.01 11.20
C LYS A 57 0.30 16.34 9.72
N ILE A 58 -0.41 15.61 8.88
CA ILE A 58 -0.38 15.79 7.42
C ILE A 58 -1.75 16.21 6.96
N TRP A 59 -1.79 17.29 6.18
CA TRP A 59 -2.96 17.71 5.43
C TRP A 59 -2.64 17.71 3.94
N ASN A 60 -3.39 16.94 3.16
CA ASN A 60 -3.36 16.98 1.71
C ASN A 60 -4.65 17.61 1.22
N LYS A 61 -4.55 18.47 0.21
CA LYS A 61 -5.67 18.94 -0.58
C LYS A 61 -5.47 18.49 -2.03
N GLY A 62 -6.11 17.39 -2.39
CA GLY A 62 -5.79 16.65 -3.61
C GLY A 62 -4.30 16.33 -3.74
N MET A 63 -3.76 16.45 -4.95
CA MET A 63 -2.33 16.26 -5.25
C MET A 63 -1.52 17.56 -5.32
N ASP A 64 -2.20 18.72 -5.26
CA ASP A 64 -1.58 20.02 -5.54
C ASP A 64 -0.99 20.68 -4.30
N LYS A 65 -1.54 20.38 -3.11
CA LYS A 65 -1.14 21.03 -1.86
C LYS A 65 -0.98 20.00 -0.76
N THR A 66 0.23 19.94 -0.20
CA THR A 66 0.57 19.10 0.95
C THR A 66 1.17 19.97 2.03
N MET A 67 0.69 19.79 3.26
CA MET A 67 1.23 20.42 4.46
C MET A 67 1.58 19.33 5.46
N ILE A 68 2.81 19.39 5.99
CA ILE A 68 3.30 18.48 7.02
C ILE A 68 3.74 19.34 8.20
N LEU A 69 3.09 19.15 9.35
CA LEU A 69 3.46 19.77 10.61
C LEU A 69 4.10 18.72 11.51
N ILE A 70 5.38 18.87 11.81
CA ILE A 70 6.06 18.01 12.78
C ILE A 70 5.61 18.40 14.18
N THR A 71 5.00 17.45 14.89
CA THR A 71 4.54 17.59 16.28
C THR A 71 5.50 16.94 17.27
N GLY A 72 6.51 16.19 16.81
CA GLY A 72 7.64 15.75 17.63
C GLY A 72 8.69 14.90 16.87
N PRO A 73 9.87 14.62 17.47
CA PRO A 73 10.41 15.22 18.69
C PRO A 73 11.44 16.30 18.31
N ALA A 74 11.61 17.31 19.17
CA ALA A 74 12.82 18.15 19.12
C ALA A 74 14.06 17.25 19.28
#